data_AF-A0A158L5H1-F1
#
_entry.id   AF-A0A158L5H1-F1
#
_cell.length_a   1.000
_cell.length_b   1.000
_cell.length_c   1.000
_cell.angle_alpha   90.00
_cell.angle_beta   90.00
_cell.angle_gamma   90.00
#
_symmetry.space_group_name_H-M   'P 1'
#
loop_
_entity.id
_entity.type
_entity.pdbx_description
1 polymer ?
#
loop_
_entity_poly.entity_id
_entity_poly.type
_entity_poly.pdbx_seq_one_letter_code
_entity_poly.pdbx_strand_id
1 'polypeptide(L)'
;MPAVFLLFFFACCGLAWLLVRRLYHGRLRRAAPWACGLPFVNARMQDTAEGFGQPIREIFAPLFRIERRLPSPFDEHPAYSVTVSDRAWALIYEPLGRLVRRVAALAGLLQTGRIAVYLMHSFLVLIMLLMLVRR
;
A
#
# COMPACT_ATOMS: atom_id res chain seq x y z
N MET A 1 4.71 25.35 -42.66
CA MET A 1 4.81 26.52 -41.75
C MET A 1 4.12 26.20 -40.43
N PRO A 2 4.85 25.69 -39.42
CA PRO A 2 4.26 25.26 -38.15
C PRO A 2 3.59 26.41 -37.38
N ALA A 3 4.09 27.65 -37.54
CA ALA A 3 3.51 28.84 -36.92
C ALA A 3 2.06 29.11 -37.34
N VAL A 4 1.72 28.93 -38.62
CA VAL A 4 0.35 29.16 -39.14
C VAL A 4 -0.63 28.14 -38.57
N PHE A 5 -0.21 26.88 -38.47
CA PHE A 5 -1.02 25.82 -37.87
C PHE A 5 -1.27 26.07 -36.38
N LEU A 6 -0.25 26.46 -35.62
CA LEU A 6 -0.41 26.81 -34.21
C LEU A 6 -1.35 28.01 -34.03
N LEU A 7 -1.20 29.04 -34.84
CA LEU A 7 -2.02 30.25 -34.77
C LEU A 7 -3.49 29.95 -35.08
N PHE A 8 -3.75 29.12 -36.09
CA PHE A 8 -5.09 28.61 -36.40
C PHE A 8 -5.67 27.78 -35.25
N PHE A 9 -4.88 26.87 -34.66
CA PHE A 9 -5.32 26.05 -33.54
C PHE A 9 -5.72 26.91 -32.32
N PHE A 10 -4.87 27.88 -31.94
CA PHE A 10 -5.18 28.79 -30.85
C PHE A 10 -6.40 29.69 -31.15
N ALA A 11 -6.55 30.16 -32.39
CA ALA A 11 -7.73 30.91 -32.80
C ALA A 11 -9.01 30.08 -32.68
N CYS A 12 -8.99 28.82 -33.12
CA CYS A 12 -10.10 27.88 -32.97
C CYS A 12 -10.41 27.57 -31.50
N CYS A 13 -9.41 27.31 -30.66
CA CYS A 13 -9.59 27.10 -29.22
C CYS A 13 -10.16 28.36 -28.53
N GLY A 14 -9.64 29.54 -28.86
CA GLY A 14 -10.13 30.82 -28.33
C GLY A 14 -11.58 31.10 -28.74
N LEU A 15 -11.92 30.85 -30.01
CA LEU A 15 -13.28 30.96 -30.52
C LEU A 15 -14.22 29.98 -29.83
N ALA A 16 -13.83 28.70 -29.69
CA ALA A 16 -14.62 27.69 -28.98
C ALA A 16 -14.84 28.07 -27.51
N TRP A 17 -13.82 28.57 -26.83
CA TRP A 17 -13.93 29.05 -25.45
C TRP A 17 -14.89 30.24 -25.33
N LEU A 18 -14.81 31.20 -26.24
CA LEU A 18 -15.69 32.37 -26.27
C LEU A 18 -17.15 31.94 -26.52
N LEU A 19 -17.37 31.06 -27.50
CA LEU A 19 -18.69 30.53 -27.82
C LEU A 19 -19.29 29.75 -26.64
N VAL A 20 -18.52 28.86 -26.01
CA VAL A 20 -18.98 28.13 -24.83
C VAL A 20 -19.34 29.10 -23.71
N ARG A 21 -18.49 30.09 -23.39
CA ARG A 21 -18.81 31.05 -22.32
C ARG A 21 -20.02 31.94 -22.61
N ARG A 22 -20.27 32.29 -23.87
CA ARG A 22 -21.37 33.16 -24.28
C ARG A 22 -22.70 32.41 -24.42
N LEU A 23 -22.66 31.18 -24.92
CA LEU A 23 -23.84 30.39 -25.23
C LEU A 23 -24.22 29.42 -24.11
N TYR A 24 -23.25 28.97 -23.30
CA TYR A 24 -23.51 28.07 -22.18
C TYR A 24 -24.05 28.87 -21.00
N HIS A 25 -25.36 28.75 -20.78
CA HIS A 25 -26.06 29.51 -19.74
C HIS A 25 -25.79 29.02 -18.31
N GLY A 26 -25.05 27.90 -18.13
CA GLY A 26 -24.70 27.36 -16.81
C GLY A 26 -25.91 27.04 -15.90
N ARG A 27 -27.12 27.01 -16.47
CA ARG A 27 -28.37 26.82 -15.73
C ARG A 27 -28.44 25.38 -15.23
N LEU A 28 -28.01 25.19 -13.98
CA LEU A 28 -28.14 23.95 -13.26
C LEU A 28 -29.53 23.90 -12.62
N ARG A 29 -30.31 22.88 -12.98
CA ARG A 29 -31.59 22.59 -12.31
C ARG A 29 -31.33 21.62 -11.16
N ARG A 30 -31.84 21.93 -9.97
CA ARG A 30 -31.96 20.91 -8.92
C ARG A 30 -33.05 19.93 -9.32
N ALA A 31 -32.67 18.67 -9.50
CA ALA A 31 -33.56 17.56 -9.79
C ALA A 31 -33.21 16.40 -8.86
N ALA A 32 -34.09 15.40 -8.79
CA ALA A 32 -33.79 14.16 -8.10
C ALA A 32 -32.50 13.53 -8.68
N PRO A 33 -31.63 12.94 -7.83
CA PRO A 33 -30.47 12.20 -8.30
C PRO A 33 -30.86 11.08 -9.27
N TRP A 34 -30.05 10.86 -10.31
CA TRP A 34 -30.24 9.73 -11.22
C TRP A 34 -29.86 8.43 -10.52
N ALA A 35 -30.85 7.61 -10.17
CA ALA A 35 -30.66 6.34 -9.47
C ALA A 35 -30.47 5.14 -10.42
N CYS A 36 -29.77 5.33 -11.55
CA CYS A 36 -29.55 4.28 -12.57
C CYS A 36 -30.85 3.59 -13.06
N GLY A 37 -31.96 4.33 -13.08
CA GLY A 37 -33.27 3.80 -13.47
C GLY A 37 -34.09 3.17 -12.35
N LEU A 38 -33.59 3.17 -11.09
CA LEU A 38 -34.38 2.70 -9.95
C LEU A 38 -35.30 3.82 -9.39
N PRO A 39 -36.54 3.48 -8.99
CA PRO A 39 -37.50 4.45 -8.49
C PRO A 39 -37.23 4.91 -7.05
N PHE A 40 -36.47 4.14 -6.25
CA PHE A 40 -36.19 4.43 -4.85
C PHE A 40 -34.71 4.25 -4.55
N VAL A 41 -34.17 5.11 -3.69
CA VAL A 41 -32.80 5.01 -3.18
C VAL A 41 -32.86 4.37 -1.79
N ASN A 42 -31.98 3.40 -1.53
CA ASN A 42 -31.87 2.78 -0.21
C ASN A 42 -30.44 2.94 0.34
N ALA A 43 -30.25 2.63 1.63
CA ALA A 43 -28.95 2.76 2.29
C ALA A 43 -27.84 1.89 1.66
N ARG A 44 -28.21 0.81 0.95
CA ARG A 44 -27.24 -0.06 0.25
C ARG A 44 -26.70 0.52 -1.05
N MET A 45 -27.33 1.58 -1.58
CA MET A 45 -26.86 2.28 -2.78
C MET A 45 -25.87 3.41 -2.48
N GLN A 46 -25.59 3.67 -1.20
CA GLN A 46 -24.62 4.68 -0.80
C GLN A 46 -23.20 4.14 -1.00
N ASP A 47 -22.29 5.04 -1.35
CA ASP A 47 -20.87 4.71 -1.36
C ASP A 47 -20.44 4.29 0.05
N THR A 48 -19.92 3.08 0.15
CA THR A 48 -19.36 2.56 1.39
C THR A 48 -17.91 3.01 1.54
N ALA A 49 -17.38 2.91 2.76
CA ALA A 49 -15.95 3.14 3.01
C ALA A 49 -15.06 2.25 2.12
N GLU A 50 -15.54 1.05 1.76
CA GLU A 50 -14.87 0.15 0.82
C GLU A 50 -14.78 0.75 -0.60
N GLY A 51 -15.87 1.28 -1.13
CA GLY A 51 -15.89 1.95 -2.43
C GLY A 51 -15.00 3.19 -2.44
N PHE A 52 -15.14 4.05 -1.42
CA PHE A 52 -14.38 5.30 -1.31
C PHE A 52 -12.88 5.06 -1.10
N GLY A 53 -12.51 4.02 -0.34
CA GLY A 53 -11.12 3.68 -0.03
C GLY A 53 -10.41 2.86 -1.12
N GLN A 54 -11.09 2.41 -2.18
CA GLN A 54 -10.48 1.59 -3.23
C GLN A 54 -9.30 2.28 -3.94
N PRO A 55 -9.39 3.55 -4.39
CA PRO A 55 -8.29 4.22 -5.08
C PRO A 55 -7.06 4.40 -4.19
N ILE A 56 -7.28 4.73 -2.92
CA ILE A 56 -6.21 4.86 -1.92
C ILE A 56 -5.46 3.55 -1.79
N ARG A 57 -6.19 2.44 -1.65
CA ARG A 57 -5.61 1.10 -1.57
C ARG A 57 -4.78 0.74 -2.81
N GLU A 58 -5.22 1.16 -3.99
CA GLU A 58 -4.45 0.92 -5.23
C GLU A 58 -3.13 1.68 -5.24
N ILE A 59 -3.13 2.96 -4.80
CA ILE A 59 -1.91 3.78 -4.69
C ILE A 59 -0.91 3.14 -3.73
N PHE A 60 -1.38 2.57 -2.62
CA PHE A 60 -0.55 1.97 -1.59
C PHE A 60 -0.30 0.45 -1.79
N ALA A 61 -0.78 -0.14 -2.88
CA ALA A 61 -0.57 -1.56 -3.21
C ALA A 61 0.91 -2.01 -3.31
N PRO A 62 1.88 -1.15 -3.64
CA PRO A 62 3.29 -1.56 -3.57
C PRO A 62 3.79 -1.80 -2.15
N LEU A 63 3.28 -1.03 -1.18
CA LEU A 63 3.70 -1.04 0.23
C LEU A 63 2.96 -2.08 1.06
N PHE A 64 1.65 -2.22 0.84
CA PHE A 64 0.82 -3.18 1.55
C PHE A 64 0.47 -4.37 0.66
N ARG A 65 0.34 -5.54 1.28
CA ARG A 65 -0.26 -6.71 0.64
C ARG A 65 -1.77 -6.66 0.86
N ILE A 66 -2.50 -6.42 -0.23
CA ILE A 66 -3.96 -6.23 -0.24
C ILE A 66 -4.59 -7.47 -0.89
N GLU A 67 -5.34 -8.24 -0.10
CA GLU A 67 -6.05 -9.42 -0.57
C GLU A 67 -7.55 -9.14 -0.63
N ARG A 68 -8.16 -9.42 -1.78
CA ARG A 68 -9.58 -9.16 -2.03
C ARG A 68 -10.27 -10.47 -2.34
N ARG A 69 -11.36 -10.76 -1.65
CA ARG A 69 -12.27 -11.86 -1.95
C ARG A 69 -13.50 -11.27 -2.65
N LEU A 70 -13.60 -11.52 -3.95
CA LEU A 70 -14.77 -11.12 -4.73
C LEU A 70 -15.75 -12.29 -4.81
N PRO A 71 -17.05 -12.06 -4.59
CA PRO A 71 -18.06 -13.08 -4.79
C PRO A 71 -18.25 -13.38 -6.28
N SER A 72 -18.59 -14.62 -6.59
CA SER A 72 -19.02 -15.06 -7.91
C SER A 72 -20.47 -14.62 -8.17
N PRO A 73 -20.85 -14.35 -9.43
CA PRO A 73 -22.26 -14.11 -9.79
C PRO A 73 -23.20 -15.27 -9.43
N PHE A 74 -22.65 -16.47 -9.23
CA PHE A 74 -23.41 -17.69 -8.90
C PHE A 74 -23.40 -18.04 -7.41
N ASP A 75 -22.80 -17.21 -6.55
CA ASP A 75 -22.77 -17.47 -5.12
C ASP A 75 -24.16 -17.24 -4.51
N GLU A 76 -24.68 -18.24 -3.78
CA GLU A 76 -25.97 -18.15 -3.10
C GLU A 76 -25.98 -17.04 -2.03
N HIS A 77 -24.83 -16.83 -1.38
CA HIS A 77 -24.61 -15.78 -0.38
C HIS A 77 -23.32 -15.01 -0.72
N PRO A 78 -23.38 -14.02 -1.61
CA PRO A 78 -22.21 -13.29 -2.05
C PRO A 78 -21.62 -12.46 -0.90
N ALA A 79 -20.36 -12.73 -0.56
CA ALA A 79 -19.62 -12.00 0.46
C ALA A 79 -18.38 -11.34 -0.14
N TYR A 80 -18.22 -10.05 0.14
CA TYR A 80 -17.03 -9.27 -0.20
C TYR A 80 -16.19 -9.06 1.05
N SER A 81 -14.90 -9.35 0.97
CA SER A 81 -13.95 -9.04 2.05
C SER A 81 -12.62 -8.56 1.50
N VAL A 82 -12.00 -7.63 2.24
CA VAL A 82 -10.66 -7.11 1.94
C VAL A 82 -9.82 -7.17 3.19
N THR A 83 -8.63 -7.76 3.07
CA THR A 83 -7.64 -7.80 4.14
C THR A 83 -6.41 -7.04 3.67
N VAL A 84 -5.96 -6.08 4.48
CA VAL A 84 -4.75 -5.31 4.24
C VAL A 84 -3.71 -5.74 5.25
N SER A 85 -2.54 -6.15 4.75
CA SER A 85 -1.42 -6.62 5.57
C SER A 85 -0.13 -5.91 5.19
N ASP A 86 0.80 -5.78 6.14
CA ASP A 86 2.07 -5.13 5.90
C ASP A 86 3.05 -6.07 5.18
N ARG A 87 3.55 -5.64 4.03
CA ARG A 87 4.54 -6.40 3.25
C ARG A 87 5.93 -6.32 3.88
N ALA A 88 6.27 -5.20 4.53
CA ALA A 88 7.53 -5.02 5.23
C ALA A 88 7.66 -5.98 6.41
N TRP A 89 6.55 -6.29 7.09
CA TRP A 89 6.54 -7.29 8.17
C TRP A 89 7.05 -8.66 7.70
N ALA A 90 6.45 -9.19 6.63
CA ALA A 90 6.82 -10.49 6.08
C ALA A 90 8.23 -10.49 5.47
N LEU A 91 8.67 -9.36 4.91
CA LEU A 91 9.97 -9.25 4.23
C LEU A 91 11.14 -8.93 5.15
N ILE A 92 10.91 -8.25 6.28
CA ILE A 92 11.97 -7.76 7.17
C ILE A 92 11.88 -8.43 8.54
N TYR A 93 10.74 -8.31 9.21
CA TYR A 93 10.59 -8.77 10.58
C TYR A 93 10.59 -10.30 10.68
N GLU A 94 9.88 -10.98 9.78
CA GLU A 94 9.84 -12.45 9.76
C GLU A 94 11.23 -13.10 9.54
N PRO A 95 12.03 -12.72 8.52
CA PRO A 95 13.39 -13.25 8.38
C PRO A 95 14.33 -12.81 9.51
N LEU A 96 14.20 -11.59 10.04
CA LEU A 96 15.01 -11.15 11.17
C LEU A 96 14.73 -12.01 12.42
N GLY A 97 13.46 -12.27 12.73
CA GLY A 97 13.08 -13.16 13.83
C GLY A 97 13.58 -14.59 13.62
N ARG A 98 13.62 -15.09 12.37
CA ARG A 98 14.24 -16.38 12.05
C ARG A 98 15.76 -16.36 12.24
N LEU A 99 16.44 -15.28 11.85
CA LEU A 99 17.88 -15.11 12.03
C LEU A 99 18.26 -15.09 13.50
N VAL A 100 17.56 -14.27 14.31
CA VAL A 100 17.78 -14.18 15.76
C VAL A 100 17.62 -15.54 16.42
N ARG A 101 16.55 -16.29 16.08
CA ARG A 101 16.35 -17.65 16.58
C ARG A 101 17.48 -18.61 16.20
N ARG A 102 17.99 -18.54 14.97
CA ARG A 102 19.13 -19.35 14.53
C ARG A 102 20.41 -19.01 15.30
N VAL A 103 20.71 -17.71 15.46
CA VAL A 103 21.87 -17.26 16.24
C VAL A 103 21.75 -17.69 17.70
N ALA A 104 20.57 -17.56 18.30
CA ALA A 104 20.31 -18.02 19.65
C ALA A 104 20.52 -19.55 19.80
N ALA A 105 20.07 -20.33 18.82
CA ALA A 105 20.29 -21.78 18.81
C ALA A 105 21.79 -22.13 18.71
N LEU A 106 22.56 -21.43 17.86
CA LEU A 106 24.01 -21.61 17.76
C LEU A 106 24.73 -21.22 19.05
N ALA A 107 24.33 -20.12 19.68
CA ALA A 107 24.86 -19.70 20.98
C ALA A 107 24.56 -20.74 22.07
N GLY A 108 23.37 -21.34 22.05
CA GLY A 108 23.01 -22.45 22.94
C GLY A 108 23.91 -23.68 22.74
N LEU A 109 24.31 -23.98 21.50
CA LEU A 109 25.26 -25.06 21.21
C LEU A 109 26.67 -24.76 21.76
N LEU A 110 27.12 -23.49 21.76
CA LEU A 110 28.38 -23.09 22.37
C LEU A 110 28.38 -23.26 23.91
N GLN A 111 27.21 -23.17 24.55
CA GLN A 111 27.02 -23.35 25.98
C GLN A 111 26.78 -24.82 26.41
N THR A 112 27.27 -25.82 25.65
CA THR A 112 27.04 -27.26 25.87
C THR A 112 27.74 -27.87 27.11
N GLY A 113 28.04 -27.08 28.15
CA GLY A 113 28.44 -27.58 29.47
C GLY A 113 29.89 -28.07 29.61
N ARG A 114 30.72 -27.93 28.57
CA ARG A 114 32.16 -28.26 28.64
C ARG A 114 32.95 -27.11 29.27
N ILE A 115 33.53 -27.35 30.45
CA ILE A 115 34.38 -26.39 31.19
C ILE A 115 35.49 -25.78 30.32
N ALA A 116 36.09 -26.58 29.43
CA ALA A 116 37.15 -26.12 28.52
C ALA A 116 36.70 -25.00 27.57
N VAL A 117 35.45 -25.01 27.11
CA VAL A 117 34.91 -23.98 26.19
C VAL A 117 34.76 -22.64 26.92
N TYR A 118 34.30 -22.67 28.17
CA TYR A 118 34.19 -21.49 29.01
C TYR A 118 35.57 -20.88 29.30
N LEU A 119 36.56 -21.72 29.64
CA LEU A 119 37.92 -21.25 29.92
C LEU A 119 38.57 -20.59 28.71
N MET A 120 38.38 -21.17 27.52
CA MET A 120 38.88 -20.61 26.25
C MET A 120 38.21 -19.27 25.91
N HIS A 121 36.90 -19.12 26.14
CA HIS A 121 36.20 -17.85 25.97
C HIS A 121 36.73 -16.78 26.94
N SER A 122 36.87 -17.10 28.23
CA SER A 122 37.40 -16.16 29.22
C SER A 122 38.82 -15.69 28.88
N PHE A 123 39.69 -16.61 28.43
CA PHE A 123 41.05 -16.28 28.02
C PHE A 123 41.08 -15.36 26.77
N LEU A 124 40.26 -15.65 25.76
CA LEU A 124 40.12 -14.81 24.56
C LEU A 124 39.61 -13.41 24.88
N VAL A 125 38.54 -13.32 25.66
CA VAL A 125 37.98 -12.03 26.11
C VAL A 125 39.03 -11.23 26.87
N LEU A 126 39.81 -11.87 27.75
CA LEU A 126 40.88 -11.22 28.51
C LEU A 126 41.99 -10.67 27.59
N ILE A 127 42.46 -11.45 26.62
CA ILE A 127 43.44 -10.98 25.62
C ILE A 127 42.88 -9.80 24.82
N MET A 128 41.64 -9.90 24.36
CA MET A 128 40.99 -8.86 23.57
C MET A 128 40.84 -7.56 24.37
N LEU A 129 40.44 -7.67 25.65
CA LEU A 129 40.33 -6.53 26.56
C LEU A 129 41.71 -5.89 26.80
N LEU A 130 42.73 -6.71 27.03
CA LEU A 130 44.11 -6.25 27.22
C LEU A 130 44.62 -5.52 25.98
N MET A 131 44.33 -6.02 24.78
CA MET A 131 44.74 -5.40 23.52
C MET A 131 44.01 -4.07 23.26
N LEU A 132 42.74 -3.97 23.67
CA LEU A 132 41.95 -2.74 23.58
C LEU A 132 42.44 -1.67 24.56
N VAL A 133 42.80 -2.04 25.79
CA VAL A 133 43.30 -1.12 26.83
C VAL A 133 44.75 -0.69 26.59
N ARG A 134 45.58 -1.57 26.01
CA ARG A 134 46.96 -1.22 25.62
C ARG A 134 47.05 -0.39 24.34
N ARG A 135 45.96 -0.27 23.59
CA ARG A 135 45.82 0.71 22.51
C ARG A 135 45.34 2.04 23.07
#